data_AF-A0A3D1RT17-F1
#
_entry.id   AF-A0A3D1RT17-F1
#
_cell.length_a   1.000
_cell.length_b   1.000
_cell.length_c   1.000
_cell.angle_alpha   90.00
_cell.angle_beta   90.00
_cell.angle_gamma   90.00
#
_symmetry.space_group_name_H-M   'P 1'
#
loop_
_entity.id
_entity.type
_entity.pdbx_description
1 polymer ?
#
loop_
_entity_poly.entity_id
_entity_poly.type
_entity_poly.pdbx_seq_one_letter_code
_entity_poly.pdbx_strand_id
1 'polypeptide(L)'
;NGEWYQLYQIGFGGIPGRPAGDGPDGHSLWPAFTNVPNEFLEAYFPLRIVKYETIADSGGPGLHRGGNGLSMGYQFLEPGEISIHDDRWLTHPWGVNGGLPGQRSNKLMVRSDGKTEWMHSKCDRVKVAAGDTLYFNTWGGGGWGDPLERESARVALDTQRGLVTTDGARRYGVVLTAELLVDESATKDLRRKMAAQRGSVELFDFGGTVEELKARCQADTTLQPPKTPVFQKWVTRSAGESV
;
A
#
# COMPACT_ATOMS: atom_id res chain seq x y z
N ASN A 1 -22.66 24.63 6.38
CA ASN A 1 -23.84 25.33 6.97
C ASN A 1 -23.65 25.76 8.42
N GLY A 2 -22.41 25.89 8.92
CA GLY A 2 -22.15 26.30 10.32
C GLY A 2 -22.42 25.23 11.38
N GLU A 3 -22.90 24.04 11.00
CA GLU A 3 -23.09 22.91 11.91
C GLU A 3 -21.80 22.13 12.15
N TRP A 4 -21.69 21.55 13.34
CA TRP A 4 -20.62 20.62 13.67
C TRP A 4 -20.81 19.31 12.92
N TYR A 5 -19.72 18.71 12.44
CA TYR A 5 -19.75 17.41 11.79
C TYR A 5 -18.59 16.53 12.24
N GLN A 6 -18.78 15.22 12.10
CA GLN A 6 -17.72 14.24 12.19
C GLN A 6 -17.85 13.30 11.00
N LEU A 7 -16.80 13.23 10.20
CA LEU A 7 -16.70 12.30 9.09
C LEU A 7 -15.77 11.15 9.49
N TYR A 8 -16.27 9.92 9.37
CA TYR A 8 -15.44 8.72 9.43
C TYR A 8 -15.32 8.12 8.03
N GLN A 9 -14.09 8.02 7.53
CA GLN A 9 -13.79 7.40 6.23
C GLN A 9 -12.94 6.16 6.45
N ILE A 10 -13.32 5.09 5.76
CA ILE A 10 -12.59 3.83 5.76
C ILE A 10 -11.93 3.68 4.39
N GLY A 11 -10.60 3.73 4.36
CA GLY A 11 -9.84 3.43 3.16
C GLY A 11 -9.61 1.93 3.02
N PHE A 12 -9.78 1.41 1.80
CA PHE A 12 -9.44 0.03 1.46
C PHE A 12 -8.21 -0.01 0.56
N GLY A 13 -7.32 -0.97 0.80
CA GLY A 13 -6.10 -1.16 0.02
C GLY A 13 -6.16 -2.39 -0.87
N GLY A 14 -4.97 -2.82 -1.31
CA GLY A 14 -4.82 -4.03 -2.09
C GLY A 14 -5.01 -5.29 -1.25
N ILE A 15 -5.73 -6.26 -1.79
CA ILE A 15 -5.89 -7.60 -1.21
C ILE A 15 -4.77 -8.51 -1.70
N PRO A 16 -4.21 -9.43 -0.90
CA PRO A 16 -3.14 -10.31 -1.34
C PRO A 16 -3.54 -11.19 -2.52
N GLY A 17 -2.55 -11.56 -3.34
CA GLY A 17 -2.69 -12.63 -4.31
C GLY A 17 -3.05 -13.95 -3.60
N ARG A 18 -3.74 -14.84 -4.32
CA ARG A 18 -4.24 -16.11 -3.78
C ARG A 18 -3.86 -17.26 -4.69
N PRO A 19 -3.88 -18.52 -4.22
CA PRO A 19 -3.73 -19.67 -5.11
C PRO A 19 -4.72 -19.68 -6.29
N ALA A 20 -5.91 -19.11 -6.08
CA ALA A 20 -6.97 -19.05 -7.07
C ALA A 20 -6.89 -17.85 -8.04
N GLY A 21 -5.96 -16.91 -7.84
CA GLY A 21 -5.80 -15.75 -8.74
C GLY A 21 -5.36 -14.46 -8.04
N ASP A 22 -5.31 -13.40 -8.84
CA ASP A 22 -4.86 -12.08 -8.40
C ASP A 22 -5.71 -11.53 -7.25
N GLY A 23 -5.08 -10.71 -6.42
CA GLY A 23 -5.72 -9.94 -5.37
C GLY A 23 -6.47 -8.73 -5.94
N PRO A 24 -7.72 -8.46 -5.52
CA PRO A 24 -8.45 -7.29 -5.95
C PRO A 24 -7.79 -5.97 -5.52
N ASP A 25 -7.76 -5.00 -6.43
CA ASP A 25 -7.28 -3.63 -6.18
C ASP A 25 -8.29 -2.84 -5.35
N GLY A 26 -7.80 -2.06 -4.36
CA GLY A 26 -8.63 -1.12 -3.59
C GLY A 26 -9.90 -1.72 -2.97
N HIS A 27 -9.84 -2.95 -2.46
CA HIS A 27 -11.01 -3.74 -2.10
C HIS A 27 -11.04 -4.13 -0.62
N SER A 28 -12.24 -4.36 -0.09
CA SER A 28 -12.46 -4.89 1.25
C SER A 28 -12.55 -6.41 1.25
N LEU A 29 -11.95 -7.09 2.23
CA LEU A 29 -12.22 -8.52 2.46
C LEU A 29 -13.54 -8.78 3.19
N TRP A 30 -14.15 -7.74 3.76
CA TRP A 30 -15.41 -7.87 4.48
C TRP A 30 -16.59 -7.78 3.50
N PRO A 31 -17.50 -8.77 3.50
CA PRO A 31 -18.67 -8.74 2.65
C PRO A 31 -19.59 -7.56 3.02
N ALA A 32 -20.33 -7.06 2.01
CA ALA A 32 -21.38 -6.04 2.13
C ALA A 32 -20.95 -4.59 2.44
N PHE A 33 -19.66 -4.24 2.25
CA PHE A 33 -19.24 -2.83 2.21
C PHE A 33 -19.13 -2.34 0.76
N THR A 34 -19.66 -1.14 0.51
CA THR A 34 -19.44 -0.39 -0.73
C THR A 34 -18.70 0.90 -0.39
N ASN A 35 -17.99 1.48 -1.37
CA ASN A 35 -17.37 2.77 -1.16
C ASN A 35 -18.44 3.87 -1.02
N VAL A 36 -18.09 4.95 -0.31
CA VAL A 36 -18.93 6.14 -0.26
C VAL A 36 -18.71 6.92 -1.56
N PRO A 37 -19.76 7.28 -2.31
CA PRO A 37 -19.61 8.11 -3.51
C PRO A 37 -18.94 9.44 -3.19
N ASN A 38 -18.05 9.90 -4.07
CA ASN A 38 -17.36 11.18 -3.86
C ASN A 38 -18.35 12.34 -3.80
N GLU A 39 -19.38 12.32 -4.65
CA GLU A 39 -20.43 13.33 -4.70
C GLU A 39 -21.19 13.42 -3.37
N PHE A 40 -21.37 12.29 -2.68
CA PHE A 40 -21.94 12.28 -1.34
C PHE A 40 -21.00 12.97 -0.33
N LEU A 41 -19.70 12.67 -0.39
CA LEU A 41 -18.74 13.31 0.51
C LEU A 41 -18.68 14.83 0.31
N GLU A 42 -18.62 15.28 -0.94
CA GLU A 42 -18.52 16.70 -1.29
C GLU A 42 -19.81 17.48 -1.04
N ALA A 43 -20.98 16.83 -1.11
CA ALA A 43 -22.26 17.48 -0.84
C ALA A 43 -22.51 17.68 0.66
N TYR A 44 -22.04 16.78 1.51
CA TYR A 44 -22.37 16.78 2.95
C TYR A 44 -21.25 17.30 3.84
N PHE A 45 -20.00 17.29 3.37
CA PHE A 45 -18.84 17.69 4.17
C PHE A 45 -18.03 18.78 3.46
N PRO A 46 -17.39 19.70 4.19
CA PRO A 46 -16.56 20.75 3.61
C PRO A 46 -15.19 20.18 3.19
N LEU A 47 -15.22 19.25 2.24
CA LEU A 47 -14.06 18.61 1.65
C LEU A 47 -14.27 18.45 0.14
N ARG A 48 -13.18 18.33 -0.60
CA ARG A 48 -13.17 17.98 -2.01
C ARG A 48 -12.26 16.80 -2.27
N ILE A 49 -12.70 15.85 -3.07
CA ILE A 49 -11.90 14.72 -3.51
C ILE A 49 -11.12 15.13 -4.76
N VAL A 50 -9.84 15.47 -4.58
CA VAL A 50 -8.98 15.94 -5.68
C VAL A 50 -8.27 14.80 -6.40
N LYS A 51 -8.30 13.59 -5.83
CA LYS A 51 -7.67 12.39 -6.38
C LYS A 51 -8.36 11.13 -5.88
N TYR A 52 -8.63 10.20 -6.79
CA TYR A 52 -9.08 8.83 -6.48
C TYR A 52 -8.59 7.92 -7.61
N GLU A 53 -7.46 7.26 -7.41
CA GLU A 53 -6.88 6.34 -8.40
C GLU A 53 -6.15 5.18 -7.73
N THR A 54 -5.93 4.11 -8.49
CA THR A 54 -5.03 3.01 -8.08
C THR A 54 -3.58 3.47 -8.11
N ILE A 55 -2.78 2.96 -7.19
CA ILE A 55 -1.33 3.20 -7.15
C ILE A 55 -0.67 2.06 -7.94
N ALA A 56 -0.28 2.32 -9.18
CA ALA A 56 0.43 1.33 -9.99
C ALA A 56 1.64 0.77 -9.23
N ASP A 57 1.92 -0.52 -9.43
CA ASP A 57 3.02 -1.26 -8.79
C ASP A 57 2.98 -1.42 -7.26
N SER A 58 1.96 -0.89 -6.58
CA SER A 58 1.83 -1.04 -5.13
C SER A 58 1.51 -2.47 -4.70
N GLY A 59 0.85 -3.25 -5.56
CA GLY A 59 0.69 -4.69 -5.38
C GLY A 59 2.03 -5.44 -5.51
N GLY A 60 2.25 -6.38 -4.61
CA GLY A 60 3.40 -7.27 -4.59
C GLY A 60 3.42 -8.19 -5.82
N PRO A 61 4.55 -8.28 -6.54
CA PRO A 61 4.72 -9.22 -7.64
C PRO A 61 4.54 -10.67 -7.19
N GLY A 62 3.92 -11.49 -8.04
CA GLY A 62 3.77 -12.93 -7.83
C GLY A 62 3.21 -13.59 -9.08
N LEU A 63 3.15 -14.92 -9.13
CA LEU A 63 2.36 -15.64 -10.14
C LEU A 63 0.95 -15.04 -10.19
N HIS A 64 0.39 -14.82 -9.00
CA HIS A 64 -0.78 -13.99 -8.77
C HIS A 64 -0.38 -12.72 -8.02
N ARG A 65 -0.63 -11.55 -8.63
CA ARG A 65 -0.22 -10.27 -8.05
C ARG A 65 -1.09 -9.94 -6.83
N GLY A 66 -0.51 -9.22 -5.89
CA GLY A 66 -1.32 -8.47 -4.92
C GLY A 66 -2.11 -7.37 -5.62
N GLY A 67 -3.26 -7.03 -5.04
CA GLY A 67 -4.02 -5.85 -5.44
C GLY A 67 -3.22 -4.58 -5.19
N ASN A 68 -3.43 -3.56 -6.00
CA ASN A 68 -2.91 -2.24 -5.79
C ASN A 68 -3.69 -1.51 -4.71
N GLY A 69 -2.99 -0.65 -3.96
CA GLY A 69 -3.59 0.35 -3.11
C GLY A 69 -4.23 1.49 -3.90
N LEU A 70 -4.85 2.40 -3.17
CA LEU A 70 -5.52 3.59 -3.67
C LEU A 70 -4.83 4.84 -3.14
N SER A 71 -4.79 5.88 -3.96
CA SER A 71 -4.43 7.23 -3.56
C SER A 71 -5.69 8.09 -3.53
N MET A 72 -6.09 8.50 -2.34
CA MET A 72 -7.23 9.38 -2.10
C MET A 72 -6.75 10.76 -1.66
N GLY A 73 -7.07 11.81 -2.41
CA GLY A 73 -6.72 13.19 -2.06
C GLY A 73 -7.92 13.92 -1.44
N TYR A 74 -7.86 14.18 -0.14
CA TYR A 74 -8.88 14.95 0.58
C TYR A 74 -8.41 16.39 0.76
N GLN A 75 -8.93 17.32 -0.04
CA GLN A 75 -8.72 18.75 0.16
C GLN A 75 -9.75 19.28 1.16
N PHE A 76 -9.30 19.91 2.24
CA PHE A 76 -10.17 20.51 3.24
C PHE A 76 -10.61 21.90 2.77
N LEU A 77 -11.91 22.20 2.87
CA LEU A 77 -12.47 23.50 2.48
C LEU A 77 -12.66 24.44 3.67
N GLU A 78 -12.53 23.93 4.89
CA GLU A 78 -12.70 24.66 6.15
C GLU A 78 -11.62 24.20 7.16
N PRO A 79 -11.24 25.04 8.14
CA PRO A 79 -10.32 24.64 9.19
C PRO A 79 -10.93 23.60 10.13
N GLY A 80 -10.10 22.68 10.62
CA GLY A 80 -10.57 21.59 11.47
C GLY A 80 -9.47 20.75 12.11
N GLU A 81 -9.87 19.59 12.61
CA GLU A 81 -8.97 18.55 13.13
C GLU A 81 -9.22 17.24 12.38
N ILE A 82 -8.16 16.51 12.08
CA ILE A 82 -8.23 15.14 11.58
C ILE A 82 -7.47 14.18 12.49
N SER A 83 -7.90 12.91 12.46
CA SER A 83 -7.17 11.79 13.03
C SER A 83 -6.93 10.75 11.95
N ILE A 84 -5.75 10.15 11.93
CA ILE A 84 -5.36 9.11 10.99
C ILE A 84 -5.19 7.82 11.78
N HIS A 85 -5.87 6.77 11.32
CA HIS A 85 -5.77 5.42 11.86
C HIS A 85 -5.45 4.47 10.71
N ASP A 86 -4.18 4.17 10.54
CA ASP A 86 -3.69 3.30 9.48
C ASP A 86 -2.54 2.40 9.99
N ASP A 87 -2.34 1.30 9.29
CA ASP A 87 -1.31 0.31 9.54
C ASP A 87 -0.46 0.09 8.29
N ARG A 88 0.52 -0.82 8.35
CA ARG A 88 1.39 -1.17 7.20
C ARG A 88 2.23 -0.01 6.66
N TRP A 89 2.55 0.98 7.50
CA TRP A 89 3.49 2.07 7.17
C TRP A 89 4.96 1.67 7.35
N LEU A 90 5.24 0.82 8.35
CA LEU A 90 6.60 0.29 8.63
C LEU A 90 6.80 -1.08 8.00
N THR A 91 5.86 -2.00 8.24
CA THR A 91 5.92 -3.39 7.78
C THR A 91 5.18 -3.57 6.47
N HIS A 92 5.73 -4.42 5.59
CA HIS A 92 5.11 -4.69 4.30
C HIS A 92 3.91 -5.63 4.43
N PRO A 93 2.94 -5.54 3.52
CA PRO A 93 2.07 -6.65 3.14
C PRO A 93 2.94 -7.80 2.58
N TRP A 94 2.81 -9.00 3.14
CA TRP A 94 3.78 -10.08 2.91
C TRP A 94 3.58 -10.82 1.60
N GLY A 95 4.67 -11.14 0.93
CA GLY A 95 4.67 -12.12 -0.14
C GLY A 95 4.54 -13.54 0.40
N VAL A 96 3.91 -14.44 -0.36
CA VAL A 96 3.68 -15.84 0.06
C VAL A 96 4.07 -16.80 -1.06
N ASN A 97 4.69 -17.94 -0.71
CA ASN A 97 5.12 -18.99 -1.65
C ASN A 97 5.97 -18.43 -2.81
N GLY A 98 6.95 -17.57 -2.49
CA GLY A 98 7.79 -16.92 -3.50
C GLY A 98 7.23 -15.67 -4.16
N GLY A 99 6.01 -15.27 -3.79
CA GLY A 99 5.53 -13.92 -4.06
C GLY A 99 6.34 -12.88 -3.27
N LEU A 100 6.34 -11.64 -3.76
CA LEU A 100 7.09 -10.53 -3.18
C LEU A 100 6.18 -9.58 -2.38
N PRO A 101 6.74 -8.80 -1.44
CA PRO A 101 5.97 -7.89 -0.60
C PRO A 101 5.29 -6.78 -1.40
N GLY A 102 4.12 -6.35 -0.92
CA GLY A 102 3.43 -5.16 -1.41
C GLY A 102 4.06 -3.87 -0.89
N GLN A 103 3.68 -2.74 -1.49
CA GLN A 103 4.04 -1.43 -1.01
C GLN A 103 3.33 -1.10 0.31
N ARG A 104 4.06 -0.40 1.17
CA ARG A 104 3.57 0.15 2.44
C ARG A 104 2.63 1.31 2.21
N SER A 105 1.75 1.55 3.18
CA SER A 105 0.95 2.77 3.20
C SER A 105 1.82 3.98 3.55
N ASN A 106 1.39 5.16 3.12
CA ASN A 106 1.98 6.43 3.52
C ASN A 106 0.92 7.54 3.48
N LYS A 107 1.20 8.67 4.11
CA LYS A 107 0.26 9.79 4.24
C LYS A 107 1.02 11.07 4.01
N LEU A 108 0.64 11.81 2.98
CA LEU A 108 1.27 13.09 2.66
C LEU A 108 0.26 14.20 2.87
N MET A 109 0.56 15.12 3.79
CA MET A 109 -0.14 16.38 3.92
C MET A 109 0.54 17.42 3.04
N VAL A 110 -0.21 18.04 2.13
CA VAL A 110 0.22 19.19 1.35
C VAL A 110 -0.53 20.41 1.88
N ARG A 111 0.19 21.35 2.47
CA ARG A 111 -0.37 22.58 3.02
C ARG A 111 -0.73 23.56 1.91
N SER A 112 -1.68 24.44 2.18
CA SER A 112 -2.08 25.51 1.26
C SER A 112 -0.93 26.44 0.83
N ASP A 113 0.13 26.56 1.63
CA ASP A 113 1.35 27.31 1.31
C ASP A 113 2.37 26.52 0.47
N GLY A 114 2.03 25.28 0.08
CA GLY A 114 2.86 24.38 -0.72
C GLY A 114 3.83 23.51 0.10
N LYS A 115 3.93 23.69 1.43
CA LYS A 115 4.76 22.80 2.25
C LYS A 115 4.17 21.39 2.30
N THR A 116 5.05 20.39 2.33
CA THR A 116 4.65 18.98 2.40
C THR A 116 5.17 18.33 3.67
N GLU A 117 4.34 17.51 4.31
CA GLU A 117 4.64 16.81 5.55
C GLU A 117 4.20 15.35 5.46
N TRP A 118 5.10 14.42 5.75
CA TRP A 118 4.75 13.01 5.91
C TRP A 118 4.10 12.80 7.27
N MET A 119 2.85 12.33 7.26
CA MET A 119 2.08 12.10 8.48
C MET A 119 2.36 10.70 9.02
N HIS A 120 2.36 10.58 10.34
CA HIS A 120 2.37 9.27 10.99
C HIS A 120 1.08 8.51 10.66
N SER A 121 1.16 7.18 10.58
CA SER A 121 -0.02 6.35 10.28
C SER A 121 -1.06 6.37 11.40
N LYS A 122 -0.65 6.69 12.63
CA LYS A 122 -1.50 6.82 13.81
C LYS A 122 -1.19 8.14 14.48
N CYS A 123 -2.08 9.11 14.30
CA CYS A 123 -1.98 10.44 14.91
C CYS A 123 -3.36 11.05 15.07
N ASP A 124 -3.53 11.85 16.12
CA ASP A 124 -4.80 12.44 16.47
C ASP A 124 -4.73 13.96 16.50
N ARG A 125 -5.88 14.59 16.23
CA ARG A 125 -6.10 16.04 16.41
C ARG A 125 -5.13 16.91 15.60
N VAL A 126 -4.73 16.42 14.42
CA VAL A 126 -3.90 17.17 13.48
C VAL A 126 -4.72 18.33 12.96
N LYS A 127 -4.22 19.54 13.14
CA LYS A 127 -4.85 20.76 12.64
C LYS A 127 -4.71 20.84 11.11
N VAL A 128 -5.82 21.15 10.45
CA VAL A 128 -5.89 21.41 9.02
C VAL A 128 -6.51 22.78 8.78
N ALA A 129 -6.06 23.46 7.73
CA ALA A 129 -6.63 24.71 7.25
C ALA A 129 -7.36 24.49 5.92
N ALA A 130 -8.22 25.44 5.55
CA ALA A 130 -8.80 25.46 4.21
C ALA A 130 -7.68 25.49 3.15
N GLY A 131 -7.80 24.65 2.13
CA GLY A 131 -6.82 24.47 1.06
C GLY A 131 -5.77 23.38 1.32
N ASP A 132 -5.58 22.93 2.57
CA ASP A 132 -4.71 21.79 2.86
C ASP A 132 -5.28 20.52 2.19
N THR A 133 -4.40 19.63 1.73
CA THR A 133 -4.77 18.37 1.07
C THR A 133 -4.04 17.19 1.70
N LEU A 134 -4.80 16.21 2.21
CA LEU A 134 -4.27 14.93 2.65
C LEU A 134 -4.35 13.90 1.51
N TYR A 135 -3.19 13.45 1.03
CA TYR A 135 -3.10 12.25 0.21
C TYR A 135 -2.99 11.02 1.11
N PHE A 136 -4.09 10.28 1.18
CA PHE A 136 -4.19 9.02 1.88
C PHE A 136 -3.85 7.87 0.92
N ASN A 137 -2.58 7.48 0.90
CA ASN A 137 -2.11 6.35 0.11
C ASN A 137 -2.22 5.07 0.92
N THR A 138 -3.04 4.12 0.48
CA THR A 138 -3.20 2.84 1.16
C THR A 138 -2.08 1.88 0.80
N TRP A 139 -2.00 0.75 1.51
CA TRP A 139 -1.10 -0.35 1.17
C TRP A 139 -1.58 -1.11 -0.08
N GLY A 140 -0.66 -1.81 -0.74
CA GLY A 140 -0.99 -2.86 -1.72
C GLY A 140 -1.09 -4.25 -1.08
N GLY A 141 -1.52 -5.26 -1.80
CA GLY A 141 -1.48 -6.66 -1.36
C GLY A 141 -0.10 -7.26 -1.58
N GLY A 142 0.30 -8.27 -0.81
CA GLY A 142 1.47 -9.07 -1.17
C GLY A 142 1.16 -10.04 -2.30
N GLY A 143 2.19 -10.40 -3.08
CA GLY A 143 2.07 -11.36 -4.17
C GLY A 143 2.00 -12.81 -3.68
N TRP A 144 1.47 -13.68 -4.53
CA TRP A 144 1.43 -15.13 -4.29
C TRP A 144 2.08 -15.89 -5.44
N GLY A 145 2.95 -16.85 -5.12
CA GLY A 145 3.67 -17.66 -6.11
C GLY A 145 4.80 -16.90 -6.80
N ASP A 146 5.63 -17.59 -7.57
CA ASP A 146 6.79 -16.99 -8.22
C ASP A 146 6.38 -15.96 -9.31
N PRO A 147 6.80 -14.67 -9.22
CA PRO A 147 6.57 -13.68 -10.26
C PRO A 147 7.08 -14.09 -11.65
N LEU A 148 8.14 -14.91 -11.73
CA LEU A 148 8.72 -15.35 -13.00
C LEU A 148 7.85 -16.39 -13.72
N GLU A 149 6.91 -17.02 -13.00
CA GLU A 149 5.94 -17.98 -13.55
C GLU A 149 4.69 -17.29 -14.11
N ARG A 150 4.46 -16.01 -13.81
CA ARG A 150 3.33 -15.26 -14.39
C ARG A 150 3.47 -15.18 -15.91
N GLU A 151 2.40 -15.41 -16.66
CA GLU A 151 2.42 -15.24 -18.12
C GLU A 151 2.83 -13.80 -18.51
N SER A 152 3.79 -13.68 -19.43
CA SER A 152 4.27 -12.38 -19.93
C SER A 152 3.15 -11.55 -20.56
N ALA A 153 2.24 -12.21 -21.29
CA ALA A 153 1.06 -11.58 -21.88
C ALA A 153 0.11 -10.98 -20.83
N ARG A 154 -0.04 -11.62 -19.65
CA ARG A 154 -0.82 -11.05 -18.54
C ARG A 154 -0.15 -9.83 -17.94
N VAL A 155 1.18 -9.84 -17.81
CA VAL A 155 1.94 -8.67 -17.34
C VAL A 155 1.80 -7.50 -18.32
N ALA A 156 1.90 -7.76 -19.63
CA ALA A 156 1.69 -6.74 -20.65
C ALA A 156 0.26 -6.14 -20.59
N LEU A 157 -0.75 -6.99 -20.40
CA LEU A 157 -2.13 -6.54 -20.20
C LEU A 157 -2.30 -5.71 -18.91
N ASP A 158 -1.69 -6.13 -17.80
CA ASP A 158 -1.70 -5.36 -16.56
C ASP A 158 -1.05 -3.97 -16.77
N THR A 159 0.02 -3.90 -17.57
CA THR A 159 0.66 -2.63 -17.94
C THR A 159 -0.19 -1.76 -18.84
N GLN A 160 -0.85 -2.32 -19.84
CA GLN A 160 -1.81 -1.60 -20.68
C GLN A 160 -2.99 -1.05 -19.86
N ARG A 161 -3.36 -1.72 -18.78
CA ARG A 161 -4.41 -1.28 -17.83
C ARG A 161 -3.91 -0.30 -16.77
N GLY A 162 -2.62 0.05 -16.77
CA GLY A 162 -2.02 0.95 -15.79
C GLY A 162 -1.90 0.38 -14.38
N LEU A 163 -2.03 -0.94 -14.21
CA LEU A 163 -1.90 -1.61 -12.91
C LEU A 163 -0.43 -1.85 -12.54
N VAL A 164 0.41 -2.04 -13.56
CA VAL A 164 1.85 -2.26 -13.46
C VAL A 164 2.52 -1.27 -14.40
N THR A 165 3.59 -0.57 -14.01
CA THR A 165 4.30 0.30 -14.95
C THR A 165 5.23 -0.51 -15.87
N THR A 166 5.76 0.10 -16.94
CA THR A 166 6.76 -0.56 -17.81
C THR A 166 8.00 -0.98 -17.03
N ASP A 167 8.42 -0.20 -16.03
CA ASP A 167 9.52 -0.59 -15.14
C ASP A 167 9.07 -1.69 -14.16
N GLY A 168 7.86 -1.55 -13.61
CA GLY A 168 7.22 -2.54 -12.75
C GLY A 168 7.11 -3.94 -13.37
N ALA A 169 6.92 -4.04 -14.69
CA ALA A 169 6.89 -5.30 -15.44
C ALA A 169 8.21 -6.10 -15.29
N ARG A 170 9.34 -5.42 -15.11
CA ARG A 170 10.65 -6.07 -14.91
C ARG A 170 10.71 -6.85 -13.60
N ARG A 171 9.86 -6.54 -12.61
CA ARG A 171 9.73 -7.32 -11.37
C ARG A 171 9.16 -8.72 -11.59
N TYR A 172 8.51 -8.96 -12.74
CA TYR A 172 8.04 -10.27 -13.23
C TYR A 172 9.01 -10.90 -14.25
N GLY A 173 10.18 -10.28 -14.44
CA GLY A 173 11.13 -10.62 -15.48
C GLY A 173 10.64 -10.34 -16.90
N VAL A 174 9.60 -9.52 -17.07
CA VAL A 174 9.02 -9.18 -18.37
C VAL A 174 9.60 -7.86 -18.87
N VAL A 175 10.03 -7.86 -20.13
CA VAL A 175 10.49 -6.67 -20.83
C VAL A 175 9.46 -6.32 -21.89
N LEU A 176 9.03 -5.06 -21.90
CA LEU A 176 8.04 -4.55 -22.84
C LEU A 176 8.67 -3.56 -23.82
N THR A 177 8.16 -3.52 -25.05
CA THR A 177 8.49 -2.49 -26.05
C THR A 177 7.80 -1.16 -25.70
N ALA A 178 8.06 -0.11 -26.48
CA ALA A 178 7.40 1.19 -26.31
C ALA A 178 5.86 1.09 -26.50
N GLU A 179 5.40 0.13 -27.28
CA GLU A 179 3.98 -0.15 -27.57
C GLU A 179 3.35 -1.10 -26.53
N LEU A 180 4.05 -1.38 -25.44
CA LEU A 180 3.60 -2.30 -24.36
C LEU A 180 3.35 -3.73 -24.85
N LEU A 181 4.12 -4.18 -25.84
CA LEU A 181 4.16 -5.56 -26.31
C LEU A 181 5.32 -6.30 -25.63
N VAL A 182 5.19 -7.62 -25.46
CA VAL A 182 6.24 -8.44 -24.85
C VAL A 182 7.43 -8.58 -25.81
N ASP A 183 8.62 -8.21 -25.34
CA ASP A 183 9.87 -8.63 -25.98
C ASP A 183 10.24 -10.02 -25.45
N GLU A 184 9.91 -11.05 -26.25
CA GLU A 184 10.11 -12.46 -25.89
C GLU A 184 11.58 -12.81 -25.62
N SER A 185 12.51 -12.25 -26.39
CA SER A 185 13.94 -12.56 -26.24
C SER A 185 14.46 -11.93 -24.95
N ALA A 186 14.21 -10.63 -24.76
CA ALA A 186 14.67 -9.91 -23.59
C ALA A 186 14.00 -10.42 -22.30
N THR A 187 12.73 -10.83 -22.36
CA THR A 187 12.01 -11.47 -21.25
C THR A 187 12.64 -12.80 -20.85
N LYS A 188 12.96 -13.67 -21.81
CA LYS A 188 13.64 -14.95 -21.52
C LYS A 188 15.00 -14.74 -20.88
N ASP A 189 15.77 -13.77 -21.37
CA ASP A 189 17.09 -13.44 -20.83
C ASP A 189 17.01 -12.84 -19.43
N LEU A 190 16.05 -11.94 -19.19
CA LEU A 190 15.84 -11.34 -17.88
C LEU A 190 15.41 -12.38 -16.85
N ARG A 191 14.43 -13.24 -17.18
CA ARG A 191 14.01 -14.35 -16.29
C ARG A 191 15.16 -15.29 -15.97
N ARG A 192 16.00 -15.64 -16.96
CA ARG A 192 17.18 -16.49 -16.73
C ARG A 192 18.15 -15.85 -15.74
N LYS A 193 18.45 -14.55 -15.90
CA LYS A 193 19.33 -13.80 -14.99
C LYS A 193 18.76 -13.73 -13.58
N MET A 194 17.47 -13.39 -13.45
CA MET A 194 16.78 -13.32 -12.17
C MET A 194 16.75 -14.67 -11.46
N ALA A 195 16.41 -15.75 -12.18
CA ALA A 195 16.41 -17.10 -11.63
C ALA A 195 17.80 -17.55 -11.15
N ALA A 196 18.86 -17.22 -11.89
CA ALA A 196 20.24 -17.55 -11.50
C ALA A 196 20.74 -16.75 -10.28
N GLN A 197 20.21 -15.55 -10.06
CA GLN A 197 20.55 -14.69 -8.91
C GLN A 197 19.68 -14.95 -7.68
N ARG A 198 18.58 -15.68 -7.84
CA ARG A 198 17.61 -15.92 -6.77
C ARG A 198 18.12 -16.99 -5.81
N GLY A 199 17.97 -16.72 -4.50
CA GLY A 199 18.19 -17.71 -3.44
C GLY A 199 17.02 -18.68 -3.26
N SER A 200 16.94 -19.33 -2.10
CA SER A 200 15.80 -20.18 -1.74
C SER A 200 14.48 -19.40 -1.73
N VAL A 201 13.41 -20.07 -2.14
CA VAL A 201 12.06 -19.52 -2.04
C VAL A 201 11.52 -19.81 -0.65
N GLU A 202 11.42 -18.77 0.17
CA GLU A 202 10.82 -18.85 1.49
C GLU A 202 9.29 -18.85 1.41
N LEU A 203 8.64 -19.42 2.44
CA LEU A 203 7.18 -19.44 2.55
C LEU A 203 6.60 -18.02 2.65
N PHE A 204 7.27 -17.14 3.41
CA PHE A 204 6.87 -15.76 3.60
C PHE A 204 8.02 -14.82 3.29
N ASP A 205 7.74 -13.81 2.47
CA ASP A 205 8.61 -12.65 2.29
C ASP A 205 8.02 -11.47 3.06
N PHE A 206 8.65 -11.12 4.18
CA PHE A 206 8.23 -10.01 5.04
C PHE A 206 8.76 -8.65 4.57
N GLY A 207 9.64 -8.63 3.56
CA GLY A 207 10.45 -7.48 3.19
C GLY A 207 11.62 -7.23 4.15
N GLY A 208 11.99 -8.20 4.98
CA GLY A 208 13.01 -8.07 6.04
C GLY A 208 12.44 -8.21 7.45
N THR A 209 13.33 -8.39 8.41
CA THR A 209 13.00 -8.48 9.85
C THR A 209 12.55 -7.12 10.40
N VAL A 210 11.88 -7.10 11.56
CA VAL A 210 11.44 -5.85 12.20
C VAL A 210 12.64 -4.98 12.55
N GLU A 211 13.75 -5.58 12.96
CA GLU A 211 15.01 -4.92 13.28
C GLU A 211 15.61 -4.25 12.05
N GLU A 212 15.68 -4.96 10.92
CA GLU A 212 16.15 -4.40 9.64
C GLU A 212 15.23 -3.27 9.16
N LEU A 213 13.92 -3.46 9.24
CA LEU A 213 12.94 -2.44 8.87
C LEU A 213 13.08 -1.18 9.74
N LYS A 214 13.32 -1.33 11.05
CA LYS A 214 13.62 -0.20 11.94
C LYS A 214 14.94 0.48 11.59
N ALA A 215 15.99 -0.30 11.29
CA ALA A 215 17.30 0.23 10.95
C ALA A 215 17.26 1.12 9.70
N ARG A 216 16.47 0.74 8.70
CA ARG A 216 16.31 1.54 7.46
C ARG A 216 15.11 2.49 7.45
N CYS A 217 14.28 2.50 8.50
CA CYS A 217 12.99 3.20 8.56
C CYS A 217 13.06 4.66 8.08
N GLN A 218 14.04 5.43 8.54
CA GLN A 218 14.18 6.84 8.17
C GLN A 218 14.53 7.02 6.70
N ALA A 219 15.41 6.18 6.14
CA ALA A 219 15.74 6.22 4.71
C ALA A 219 14.52 5.82 3.85
N ASP A 220 13.78 4.83 4.32
CA ASP A 220 12.65 4.20 3.63
C ASP A 220 11.35 5.02 3.66
N THR A 221 11.12 5.78 4.74
CA THR A 221 9.82 6.42 5.02
C THR A 221 9.93 7.88 5.43
N THR A 222 11.14 8.40 5.63
CA THR A 222 11.45 9.71 6.25
C THR A 222 11.08 9.85 7.74
N LEU A 223 10.30 8.92 8.29
CA LEU A 223 9.89 8.90 9.69
C LEU A 223 10.91 8.18 10.57
N GLN A 224 10.96 8.57 11.84
CA GLN A 224 11.79 7.91 12.84
C GLN A 224 11.23 6.50 13.14
N PRO A 225 12.11 5.50 13.38
CA PRO A 225 11.65 4.16 13.72
C PRO A 225 10.87 4.15 15.04
N PRO A 226 9.79 3.34 15.14
CA PRO A 226 9.04 3.25 16.38
C PRO A 226 9.87 2.56 17.46
N LYS A 227 9.66 2.99 18.71
CA LYS A 227 10.24 2.33 19.87
C LYS A 227 9.62 0.94 20.05
N THR A 228 10.43 -0.03 20.47
CA THR A 228 9.91 -1.33 20.88
C THR A 228 8.97 -1.15 22.06
N PRO A 229 7.75 -1.71 22.03
CA PRO A 229 6.82 -1.57 23.14
C PRO A 229 7.39 -2.21 24.41
N VAL A 230 7.26 -1.51 25.53
CA VAL A 230 7.56 -2.05 26.85
C VAL A 230 6.23 -2.42 27.49
N PHE A 231 5.95 -3.72 27.54
CA PHE A 231 4.74 -4.22 28.17
C PHE A 231 4.86 -4.12 29.69
N GLN A 232 3.78 -3.72 30.34
CA GLN A 232 3.72 -3.65 31.80
C GLN A 232 3.84 -5.08 32.37
N LYS A 233 4.49 -5.23 33.53
CA LYS A 233 4.76 -6.55 34.15
C LYS A 233 3.51 -7.42 34.35
N TRP A 234 2.35 -6.81 34.55
CA TRP A 234 1.08 -7.52 34.72
C TRP A 234 0.51 -8.09 33.41
N VAL A 235 0.90 -7.54 32.25
CA VAL A 235 0.53 -8.06 30.92
C VAL A 235 1.32 -9.34 30.60
N THR A 236 2.52 -9.47 31.18
CA THR A 236 3.39 -10.64 31.02
C THR A 236 3.25 -11.67 32.14
N ARG A 237 2.32 -11.49 33.09
CA ARG A 237 2.07 -12.51 34.12
C ARG A 237 1.49 -13.75 33.44
N SER A 238 2.31 -14.78 33.36
CA SER A 238 1.90 -16.16 33.08
C SER A 238 0.78 -16.54 34.06
N ALA A 239 -0.20 -17.32 33.60
CA ALA A 239 -1.37 -17.78 34.36
C ALA A 239 -1.06 -18.69 35.60
N GLY A 240 0.16 -18.66 36.14
CA GLY A 240 0.62 -19.53 37.22
C GLY A 240 1.30 -18.83 38.40
N GLU A 241 1.46 -17.51 38.40
CA GLU A 241 2.04 -16.80 39.55
C GLU A 241 0.91 -16.24 40.43
N SER A 242 0.54 -16.99 41.48
CA SER A 242 -0.42 -16.54 42.51
C SER A 242 0.18 -15.47 43.42
N VAL A 243 -0.71 -14.63 43.95
CA VAL A 243 -0.44 -13.49 44.86
C VAL A 243 0.21 -13.93 46.17
#